data_AF-A0A954P560-F1
#
_entry.id   AF-A0A954P560-F1
#
_cell.length_a   1.000
_cell.length_b   1.000
_cell.length_c   1.000
_cell.angle_alpha   90.00
_cell.angle_beta   90.00
_cell.angle_gamma   90.00
#
_symmetry.space_group_name_H-M   'P 1'
#
loop_
_entity.id
_entity.type
_entity.pdbx_description
1 polymer ?
#
loop_
_entity_poly.entity_id
_entity_poly.type
_entity_poly.pdbx_seq_one_letter_code
_entity_poly.pdbx_strand_id
1 'polypeptide(L)'
;MKHFPPYDEFRELAGQGKLIPVYRRLVSDTLTPVTASCRLPAGACSFLFESVIGGERISRYSILGSDPLLQIVARGNELTLTSAEGVEQKTVADPLAELEDILADWQAVPLPGLPRFCGGAVGYAGYDVVRYTENLPDAPEDDRGLP
;
A
#
# COMPACT_ATOMS: atom_id res chain seq x y z
N MET A 1 -24.62 6.06 9.37
CA MET A 1 -23.86 6.81 8.35
C MET A 1 -23.88 5.99 7.06
N LYS A 2 -23.98 6.63 5.88
CA LYS A 2 -24.10 5.91 4.60
C LYS A 2 -22.71 5.54 4.05
N HIS A 3 -22.57 4.31 3.58
CA HIS A 3 -21.42 3.86 2.79
C HIS A 3 -21.70 4.10 1.30
N PHE A 4 -20.65 4.31 0.54
CA PHE A 4 -20.68 4.46 -0.91
C PHE A 4 -19.66 3.50 -1.53
N PRO A 5 -19.94 2.96 -2.73
CA PRO A 5 -21.24 3.01 -3.43
C PRO A 5 -22.35 2.26 -2.65
N PRO A 6 -23.64 2.59 -2.84
CA PRO A 6 -24.75 1.77 -2.36
C PRO A 6 -24.67 0.34 -2.90
N TYR A 7 -25.33 -0.61 -2.24
CA TYR A 7 -25.22 -2.03 -2.57
C TYR A 7 -25.53 -2.35 -4.04
N ASP A 8 -26.56 -1.75 -4.62
CA ASP A 8 -26.92 -2.00 -6.02
C ASP A 8 -25.83 -1.53 -6.99
N GLU A 9 -25.27 -0.33 -6.77
CA GLU A 9 -24.15 0.19 -7.56
C GLU A 9 -22.87 -0.63 -7.32
N PHE A 10 -22.60 -1.06 -6.09
CA PHE A 10 -21.49 -1.97 -5.79
C PHE A 10 -21.58 -3.27 -6.61
N ARG A 11 -22.78 -3.86 -6.73
CA ARG A 11 -22.99 -5.07 -7.52
C ARG A 11 -22.73 -4.86 -9.01
N GLU A 12 -23.09 -3.71 -9.55
CA GLU A 12 -22.80 -3.35 -10.94
C GLU A 12 -21.29 -3.18 -11.17
N LEU A 13 -20.60 -2.52 -10.24
CA LEU A 13 -19.15 -2.32 -10.28
C LEU A 13 -18.37 -3.63 -10.09
N ALA A 14 -18.92 -4.60 -9.35
CA ALA A 14 -18.30 -5.91 -9.16
C ALA A 14 -18.17 -6.73 -10.44
N GLY A 15 -18.94 -6.41 -11.48
CA GLY A 15 -18.74 -6.97 -12.81
C GLY A 15 -17.55 -6.38 -13.58
N GLN A 16 -16.95 -5.27 -13.11
CA GLN A 16 -15.94 -4.50 -13.83
C GLN A 16 -14.51 -4.74 -13.33
N GLY A 17 -14.34 -5.28 -12.11
CA GLY A 17 -13.01 -5.52 -11.53
C GLY A 17 -13.04 -6.26 -10.21
N LYS A 18 -11.87 -6.76 -9.79
CA LYS A 18 -11.70 -7.56 -8.57
C LYS A 18 -11.74 -6.72 -7.29
N LEU A 19 -11.37 -5.44 -7.37
CA LEU A 19 -11.26 -4.56 -6.21
C LEU A 19 -12.14 -3.31 -6.39
N ILE A 20 -13.05 -3.10 -5.44
CA ILE A 20 -14.03 -2.02 -5.48
C ILE A 20 -13.91 -1.23 -4.17
N PRO A 21 -13.49 0.04 -4.21
CA PRO A 21 -13.38 0.84 -2.99
C PRO A 21 -14.76 1.08 -2.38
N VAL A 22 -14.92 0.71 -1.11
CA VAL A 22 -16.10 1.08 -0.30
C VAL A 22 -15.67 2.10 0.73
N TYR A 23 -16.32 3.25 0.75
CA TYR A 23 -15.90 4.38 1.56
C TYR A 23 -17.07 5.08 2.26
N ARG A 24 -16.72 5.91 3.23
CA ARG A 24 -17.62 6.84 3.89
C ARG A 24 -16.91 8.17 4.08
N ARG A 25 -17.66 9.28 3.99
CA ARG A 25 -17.14 10.61 4.31
C ARG A 25 -17.62 11.01 5.69
N LEU A 26 -16.68 11.41 6.55
CA LEU A 26 -16.96 11.87 7.90
C LEU A 26 -16.61 13.35 8.01
N VAL A 27 -17.38 14.09 8.80
CA VAL A 27 -16.97 15.43 9.25
C VAL A 27 -15.94 15.24 10.35
N SER A 28 -14.79 15.91 10.23
CA SER A 28 -13.63 15.64 11.08
C SER A 28 -12.89 16.92 11.45
N ASP A 29 -13.63 17.98 11.76
CA ASP A 29 -13.10 19.33 12.01
C ASP A 29 -12.15 19.40 13.23
N THR A 30 -12.24 18.42 14.13
CA THR A 30 -11.38 18.26 15.31
C THR A 30 -10.31 17.18 15.16
N LEU A 31 -10.23 16.53 13.99
CA LEU A 31 -9.32 15.44 13.73
C LEU A 31 -8.09 15.94 12.96
N THR A 32 -6.93 15.86 13.60
CA THR A 32 -5.65 16.03 12.90
C THR A 32 -5.19 14.68 12.32
N PRO A 33 -4.35 14.66 11.28
CA PRO A 33 -3.81 13.42 10.72
C PRO A 33 -3.13 12.52 11.76
N VAL A 34 -2.35 13.11 12.68
CA VAL A 34 -1.72 12.39 13.79
C VAL A 34 -2.76 11.75 14.71
N THR A 35 -3.77 12.52 15.15
CA THR A 35 -4.82 11.97 16.02
C THR A 35 -5.73 10.96 15.29
N ALA A 36 -5.87 11.08 13.96
CA ALA A 36 -6.51 10.06 13.13
C ALA A 36 -5.70 8.76 13.12
N SER A 37 -4.39 8.86 12.92
CA SER A 37 -3.48 7.71 12.94
C SER A 37 -3.50 6.98 14.28
N CYS A 38 -3.52 7.71 15.41
CA CYS A 38 -3.64 7.08 16.74
C CYS A 38 -4.97 6.36 16.98
N ARG A 39 -6.01 6.65 16.19
CA ARG A 39 -7.32 6.00 16.28
C ARG A 39 -7.45 4.80 15.33
N LEU A 40 -6.51 4.61 14.40
CA LEU A 40 -6.47 3.39 13.61
C LEU A 40 -6.11 2.20 14.50
N PRO A 41 -6.64 1.00 14.21
CA PRO A 41 -6.19 -0.21 14.88
C PRO A 41 -4.67 -0.35 14.75
N ALA A 42 -4.01 -0.68 15.85
CA ALA A 42 -2.60 -1.03 15.84
C ALA A 42 -2.43 -2.40 15.17
N GLY A 43 -2.25 -2.41 13.85
CA GLY A 43 -1.83 -3.58 13.09
C GLY A 43 -0.31 -3.71 13.05
N ALA A 44 0.20 -4.85 12.57
CA ALA A 44 1.64 -5.06 12.40
C ALA A 44 2.27 -4.05 11.43
N CYS A 45 1.48 -3.56 10.46
CA CYS A 45 1.88 -2.54 9.50
C CYS A 45 0.89 -1.38 9.53
N SER A 46 1.40 -0.16 9.70
CA SER A 46 0.65 1.09 9.52
C SER A 46 1.54 2.19 8.97
N PHE A 47 0.94 3.18 8.33
CA PHE A 47 1.65 4.34 7.79
C PHE A 47 0.82 5.61 7.93
N LEU A 48 1.53 6.74 7.97
CA LEU A 48 1.00 8.09 7.84
C LEU A 48 1.90 8.86 6.89
N PHE A 49 1.34 9.31 5.77
CA PHE A 49 1.99 10.20 4.83
C PHE A 49 1.37 11.58 4.89
N GLU A 50 2.22 12.57 5.16
CA GLU A 50 1.90 13.97 5.08
C GLU A 50 2.86 14.62 4.08
N SER A 51 2.33 15.54 3.27
CA SER A 51 3.14 16.29 2.32
C SER A 51 3.17 17.75 2.76
N VAL A 52 4.38 18.32 2.85
CA VAL A 52 4.59 19.74 3.11
C VAL A 52 5.17 20.36 1.85
N ILE A 53 4.46 21.33 1.28
CA ILE A 53 4.91 22.11 0.13
C ILE A 53 5.64 23.34 0.67
N GLY A 54 6.94 23.45 0.39
CA GLY A 54 7.74 24.64 0.71
C GLY A 54 7.95 24.90 2.20
N GLY A 55 7.89 23.87 3.05
CA GLY A 55 8.19 23.96 4.49
C GLY A 55 7.08 24.59 5.37
N GLU A 56 6.12 25.31 4.77
CA GLU A 56 5.13 26.09 5.54
C GLU A 56 3.67 25.69 5.28
N ARG A 57 3.36 25.02 4.17
CA ARG A 57 1.98 24.61 3.84
C ARG A 57 1.83 23.11 3.76
N ILE A 58 1.01 22.55 4.64
CA ILE A 58 0.55 21.17 4.55
C ILE A 58 -0.34 21.04 3.30
N SER A 59 -0.11 19.97 2.53
CA SER A 59 -0.91 19.58 1.37
C SER A 59 -2.39 19.35 1.76
N ARG A 60 -3.28 19.34 0.75
CA ARG A 60 -4.71 19.11 0.95
C ARG A 60 -5.03 17.73 1.57
N TYR A 61 -4.14 16.76 1.44
CA TYR A 61 -4.35 15.38 1.86
C TYR A 61 -3.23 14.90 2.77
N SER A 62 -3.62 14.24 3.87
CA SER A 62 -2.79 13.27 4.58
C SER A 62 -3.39 11.89 4.34
N ILE A 63 -2.54 10.89 4.17
CA ILE A 63 -2.94 9.51 3.85
C ILE A 63 -2.49 8.63 5.00
N LEU A 64 -3.42 7.86 5.56
CA LEU A 64 -3.14 6.90 6.61
C LEU A 64 -3.73 5.54 6.21
N GLY A 65 -3.04 4.47 6.63
CA GLY A 65 -3.48 3.11 6.44
C GLY A 65 -2.90 2.20 7.51
N SER A 66 -3.60 1.09 7.76
CA SER A 66 -3.21 0.05 8.71
C SER A 66 -3.75 -1.27 8.22
N ASP A 67 -3.13 -2.37 8.66
CA ASP A 67 -3.63 -3.72 8.47
C ASP A 67 -3.80 -4.09 6.97
N PRO A 68 -2.68 -4.23 6.23
CA PRO A 68 -2.72 -4.52 4.81
C PRO A 68 -3.28 -5.92 4.56
N LEU A 69 -3.99 -6.06 3.44
CA LEU A 69 -4.54 -7.35 2.99
C LEU A 69 -3.45 -8.36 2.58
N LEU A 70 -2.31 -7.85 2.11
CA LEU A 70 -1.14 -8.60 1.67
C LEU A 70 0.11 -7.79 1.99
N GLN A 71 1.07 -8.43 2.65
CA GLN A 71 2.43 -7.93 2.83
C GLN A 71 3.37 -8.70 1.91
N ILE A 72 4.19 -7.96 1.17
CA ILE A 72 5.17 -8.48 0.21
C ILE A 72 6.56 -8.08 0.69
N VAL A 73 7.44 -9.05 0.91
CA VAL A 73 8.83 -8.82 1.35
C VAL A 73 9.76 -9.62 0.48
N ALA A 74 10.69 -8.94 -0.21
CA ALA A 74 11.76 -9.58 -0.96
C ALA A 74 13.06 -9.52 -0.15
N ARG A 75 13.90 -10.56 -0.23
CA ARG A 75 15.26 -10.60 0.31
C ARG A 75 16.15 -11.30 -0.71
N GLY A 76 16.82 -10.52 -1.55
CA GLY A 76 17.39 -11.06 -2.79
C GLY A 76 16.27 -11.76 -3.59
N ASN A 77 16.49 -13.00 -3.98
CA ASN A 77 15.53 -13.76 -4.77
C ASN A 77 14.43 -14.45 -3.94
N GLU A 78 14.45 -14.32 -2.62
CA GLU A 78 13.44 -14.91 -1.75
C GLU A 78 12.29 -13.94 -1.52
N LEU A 79 11.08 -14.30 -1.99
CA LEU A 79 9.86 -13.53 -1.78
C LEU A 79 9.01 -14.19 -0.70
N THR A 80 8.57 -13.40 0.27
CA THR A 80 7.60 -13.79 1.31
C THR A 80 6.32 -12.98 1.14
N LEU A 81 5.21 -13.69 1.02
CA LEU A 81 3.86 -13.14 0.92
C LEU A 81 3.08 -13.51 2.20
N THR A 82 2.59 -12.52 2.93
CA THR A 82 1.79 -12.73 4.15
C THR A 82 0.40 -12.15 3.94
N SER A 83 -0.62 -12.99 4.06
CA SER A 83 -2.03 -12.61 3.95
C SER A 83 -2.86 -13.25 5.06
N ALA A 84 -4.17 -13.03 5.06
CA ALA A 84 -5.10 -13.72 5.97
C ALA A 84 -5.13 -15.24 5.78
N GLU A 85 -4.70 -15.74 4.62
CA GLU A 85 -4.66 -17.17 4.28
C GLU A 85 -3.40 -17.87 4.80
N GLY A 86 -2.37 -17.10 5.17
CA GLY A 86 -1.12 -17.61 5.72
C GLY A 86 0.12 -16.90 5.16
N VAL A 87 1.25 -17.58 5.29
CA VAL A 87 2.55 -17.13 4.77
C VAL A 87 2.98 -18.07 3.64
N GLU A 88 3.26 -17.51 2.47
CA GLU A 88 3.85 -18.19 1.32
C GLU A 88 5.29 -17.69 1.12
N GLN A 89 6.20 -18.61 0.83
CA GLN A 89 7.58 -18.30 0.49
C GLN A 89 7.95 -18.94 -0.84
N LYS A 90 8.58 -18.17 -1.71
CA LYS A 90 9.05 -18.65 -3.01
C LYS A 90 10.34 -17.96 -3.45
N THR A 91 11.21 -18.72 -4.09
CA THR A 91 12.37 -18.18 -4.80
C THR A 91 11.93 -17.75 -6.20
N VAL A 92 12.18 -16.50 -6.56
CA VAL A 92 11.83 -15.93 -7.86
C VAL A 92 13.08 -15.41 -8.58
N ALA A 93 13.06 -15.38 -9.91
CA ALA A 93 14.19 -14.87 -10.68
C ALA A 93 14.33 -13.34 -10.55
N ASP A 94 13.21 -12.61 -10.53
CA ASP A 94 13.14 -11.16 -10.42
C ASP A 94 11.99 -10.76 -9.49
N PRO A 95 12.27 -10.30 -8.26
CA PRO A 95 11.26 -9.85 -7.32
C PRO A 95 10.47 -8.61 -7.77
N LEU A 96 11.05 -7.75 -8.62
CA LEU A 96 10.36 -6.57 -9.14
C LEU A 96 9.33 -6.95 -10.19
N ALA A 97 9.66 -7.90 -11.07
CA ALA A 97 8.70 -8.46 -12.02
C ALA A 97 7.53 -9.16 -11.30
N GLU A 98 7.84 -9.95 -10.26
CA GLU A 98 6.80 -10.61 -9.47
C GLU A 98 5.91 -9.60 -8.72
N LEU A 99 6.49 -8.50 -8.20
CA LEU A 99 5.71 -7.41 -7.61
C LEU A 99 4.78 -6.77 -8.66
N GLU A 100 5.25 -6.54 -9.88
CA GLU A 100 4.43 -5.99 -10.97
C GLU A 100 3.25 -6.91 -11.30
N ASP A 101 3.50 -8.22 -11.46
CA ASP A 101 2.48 -9.22 -11.74
C ASP A 101 1.42 -9.28 -10.62
N ILE A 102 1.86 -9.27 -9.36
CA ILE A 102 0.95 -9.19 -8.22
C ILE A 102 0.10 -7.93 -8.36
N LEU A 103 0.70 -6.75 -8.49
CA LEU A 103 -0.05 -5.49 -8.52
C LEU A 103 -0.99 -5.36 -9.73
N ALA A 104 -0.68 -6.00 -10.85
CA ALA A 104 -1.55 -6.05 -12.02
C ALA A 104 -2.90 -6.72 -11.71
N ASP A 105 -2.93 -7.68 -10.77
CA ASP A 105 -4.15 -8.35 -10.33
C ASP A 105 -5.00 -7.53 -9.34
N TRP A 106 -4.43 -6.48 -8.73
CA TRP A 106 -5.07 -5.67 -7.67
C TRP A 106 -5.57 -4.30 -8.15
N GLN A 107 -5.93 -4.18 -9.43
CA GLN A 107 -6.45 -2.92 -9.97
C GLN A 107 -7.86 -2.60 -9.46
N ALA A 108 -7.99 -1.42 -8.83
CA ALA A 108 -9.25 -0.91 -8.32
C ALA A 108 -10.14 -0.37 -9.45
N VAL A 109 -11.45 -0.63 -9.36
CA VAL A 109 -12.45 0.03 -10.20
C VAL A 109 -12.45 1.53 -9.89
N PRO A 110 -12.26 2.42 -10.88
CA PRO A 110 -12.19 3.86 -10.65
C PRO A 110 -13.56 4.40 -10.26
N LEU A 111 -13.62 5.10 -9.12
CA LEU A 111 -14.83 5.78 -8.66
C LEU A 111 -14.67 7.31 -8.74
N PRO A 112 -15.65 8.03 -9.34
CA PRO A 112 -15.58 9.48 -9.44
C PRO A 112 -15.61 10.14 -8.06
N GLY A 113 -14.80 11.19 -7.87
CA GLY A 113 -14.79 12.02 -6.66
C GLY A 113 -13.97 11.48 -5.49
N LEU A 114 -13.29 10.34 -5.67
CA LEU A 114 -12.30 9.83 -4.72
C LEU A 114 -10.94 10.55 -4.84
N PRO A 115 -10.15 10.63 -3.75
CA PRO A 115 -8.76 11.08 -3.83
C PRO A 115 -7.91 10.24 -4.80
N ARG A 116 -6.77 10.79 -5.24
CA ARG A 116 -5.87 10.09 -6.18
C ARG A 116 -5.33 8.76 -5.64
N PHE A 117 -5.23 8.63 -4.32
CA PHE A 117 -4.83 7.41 -3.65
C PHE A 117 -5.98 6.92 -2.75
N CYS A 118 -6.49 5.73 -3.05
CA CYS A 118 -7.63 5.12 -2.33
C CYS A 118 -7.35 3.66 -1.94
N GLY A 119 -6.06 3.32 -1.79
CA GLY A 119 -5.58 1.96 -1.68
C GLY A 119 -4.52 1.68 -2.74
N GLY A 120 -3.66 0.71 -2.46
CA GLY A 120 -2.53 0.33 -3.30
C GLY A 120 -1.36 -0.17 -2.46
N ALA A 121 -0.23 -0.43 -3.12
CA ALA A 121 0.99 -0.83 -2.45
C ALA A 121 1.63 0.37 -1.74
N VAL A 122 1.99 0.19 -0.47
CA VAL A 122 2.72 1.18 0.33
C VAL A 122 3.83 0.47 1.07
N GLY A 123 5.04 1.02 0.97
CA GLY A 123 6.23 0.44 1.57
C GLY A 123 7.47 1.24 1.21
N TYR A 124 8.61 0.57 1.19
CA TYR A 124 9.89 1.15 0.78
C TYR A 124 10.62 0.19 -0.17
N ALA A 125 11.53 0.76 -0.96
CA ALA A 125 12.56 0.02 -1.68
C ALA A 125 13.90 0.37 -1.01
N GLY A 126 14.62 -0.66 -0.54
CA GLY A 126 15.97 -0.48 -0.03
C GLY A 126 16.94 -0.02 -1.12
N TYR A 127 18.12 0.47 -0.71
CA TYR A 127 19.14 0.90 -1.68
C TYR A 127 19.55 -0.24 -2.63
N ASP A 128 19.72 -1.45 -2.09
CA ASP A 128 20.16 -2.61 -2.83
C ASP A 128 19.14 -3.17 -3.82
N VAL A 129 17.90 -2.64 -3.86
CA VAL A 129 16.91 -2.94 -4.92
C VAL A 129 17.47 -2.62 -6.30
N VAL A 130 18.37 -1.62 -6.42
CA VAL A 130 19.06 -1.31 -7.69
C VAL A 130 19.83 -2.51 -8.26
N ARG A 131 20.24 -3.47 -7.41
CA ARG A 131 20.98 -4.67 -7.82
C ARG A 131 20.12 -5.69 -8.55
N TYR A 132 18.79 -5.56 -8.53
CA TYR A 132 17.91 -6.36 -9.39
C TYR A 132 17.98 -5.91 -10.85
N THR A 133 18.28 -4.64 -11.11
CA THR A 133 18.32 -4.09 -12.47
C THR A 133 19.74 -3.88 -12.98
N GLU A 134 20.70 -3.63 -12.09
CA GLU A 134 22.08 -3.30 -12.44
C GLU A 134 23.09 -4.26 -11.79
N ASN A 135 24.11 -4.66 -12.55
CA ASN A 135 25.21 -5.44 -12.00
C ASN A 135 26.21 -4.53 -11.28
N LEU A 136 26.14 -4.48 -9.95
CA LEU A 136 27.05 -3.74 -9.10
C LEU A 136 27.97 -4.73 -8.35
N PRO A 137 29.21 -4.96 -8.79
CA PRO A 137 30.15 -5.81 -8.05
C PRO A 137 30.53 -5.20 -6.69
N ASP A 138 31.20 -5.99 -5.84
CA ASP A 138 31.78 -5.53 -4.56
C ASP A 138 30.75 -4.94 -3.58
N ALA A 139 29.64 -5.67 -3.39
CA ALA A 139 28.66 -5.31 -2.36
C ALA A 139 29.33 -5.28 -0.97
N PRO A 140 29.09 -4.23 -0.16
CA PRO A 140 29.52 -4.24 1.23
C PRO A 140 28.81 -5.39 1.98
N GLU A 141 29.35 -5.76 3.13
CA GLU A 141 28.68 -6.69 4.04
C GLU A 141 27.28 -6.16 4.41
N ASP A 142 26.26 -7.02 4.35
CA ASP A 142 24.91 -6.68 4.79
C ASP A 142 24.85 -6.68 6.34
N ASP A 143 25.06 -5.49 6.90
CA ASP A 143 25.09 -5.26 8.35
C ASP A 143 23.70 -4.98 8.94
N ARG A 144 22.68 -4.78 8.11
CA ARG A 144 21.34 -4.36 8.55
C ARG A 144 20.26 -5.41 8.34
N GLY A 145 20.49 -6.38 7.46
CA GLY A 145 19.51 -7.41 7.13
C GLY A 145 18.16 -6.80 6.70
N LEU A 146 18.21 -5.69 5.96
CA LEU A 146 17.00 -5.09 5.41
C LEU A 146 16.51 -5.92 4.21
N PRO A 147 15.20 -6.03 4.00
CA PRO A 147 14.66 -6.58 2.76
C PRO A 147 14.91 -5.65 1.56
#